data_AF-A0A8E0RXY1-F1
#
_entry.id   AF-A0A8E0RXY1-F1
#
_cell.length_a   1.000
_cell.length_b   1.000
_cell.length_c   1.000
_cell.angle_alpha   90.00
_cell.angle_beta   90.00
_cell.angle_gamma   90.00
#
_symmetry.space_group_name_H-M   'P 1'
#
loop_
_entity.id
_entity.type
_entity.pdbx_description
1 polymer ?
#
loop_
_entity_poly.entity_id
_entity_poly.type
_entity_poly.pdbx_seq_one_letter_code
_entity_poly.pdbx_strand_id
1 'polypeptide(L)'
;MPINEQISLVCQRLLNDSRFAEGLHMVGLSQGGLFVRGLAQRCPFKRVGAVVSIGGPQKGIYGFPRCPEQSVPFSCSFLRAILNYIAYADNVQSRLVQAQYWHDPTREELYKEKSWFLSDINQEKIVNKTYRENLELVDALVLVKFQNDTIVVPRESTWFGFYKENSTNDLYDLQESLLYKEDLLGLKNLDSSGRLHLLETPGEHLHFSLEWFKENIVIPFLK
;
A
#
# COMPACT_ATOMS: atom_id res chain seq x y z
N MET A 1 11.41 -11.32 -8.25
CA MET A 1 10.07 -11.44 -8.87
C MET A 1 9.34 -10.11 -8.66
N PRO A 2 8.93 -9.42 -9.73
CA PRO A 2 8.11 -8.21 -9.65
C PRO A 2 6.83 -8.38 -8.82
N ILE A 3 6.30 -7.28 -8.26
CA ILE A 3 5.10 -7.34 -7.41
C ILE A 3 3.89 -7.83 -8.22
N ASN A 4 3.76 -7.40 -9.48
CA ASN A 4 2.68 -7.85 -10.36
C ASN A 4 2.65 -9.38 -10.52
N GLU A 5 3.81 -10.00 -10.74
CA GLU A 5 3.92 -11.46 -10.84
C GLU A 5 3.61 -12.16 -9.51
N GLN A 6 4.06 -11.60 -8.38
CA GLN A 6 3.74 -12.12 -7.04
C GLN A 6 2.23 -12.10 -6.79
N ILE A 7 1.55 -11.00 -7.12
CA ILE A 7 0.10 -10.87 -6.99
C ILE A 7 -0.61 -11.89 -7.89
N SER A 8 -0.25 -12.00 -9.17
CA SER A 8 -0.84 -12.97 -10.08
C SER A 8 -0.67 -14.42 -9.60
N LEU A 9 0.51 -14.77 -9.10
CA LEU A 9 0.79 -16.09 -8.55
C LEU A 9 -0.06 -16.40 -7.32
N VAL A 10 -0.14 -15.47 -6.37
CA VAL A 10 -0.95 -15.63 -5.15
C VAL A 10 -2.44 -15.68 -5.49
N CYS A 11 -2.89 -14.85 -6.43
CA CYS A 11 -4.26 -14.84 -6.93
C CYS A 11 -4.69 -16.23 -7.43
N GLN A 12 -3.88 -16.83 -8.30
CA GLN A 12 -4.16 -18.16 -8.84
C GLN A 12 -4.18 -19.24 -7.76
N ARG A 13 -3.27 -19.16 -6.78
CA ARG A 13 -3.25 -20.10 -5.65
C ARG A 13 -4.50 -19.99 -4.79
N LEU A 14 -4.96 -18.77 -4.49
CA LEU A 14 -6.15 -18.54 -3.69
C LEU A 14 -7.42 -18.98 -4.41
N LEU A 15 -7.55 -18.70 -5.72
CA LEU A 15 -8.71 -19.11 -6.52
C LEU A 15 -8.81 -20.64 -6.68
N ASN A 16 -7.69 -21.35 -6.66
CA ASN A 16 -7.64 -22.81 -6.81
C ASN A 16 -7.76 -23.58 -5.48
N ASP A 17 -7.83 -22.88 -4.35
CA ASP A 17 -7.94 -23.50 -3.03
C ASP A 17 -9.36 -23.36 -2.49
N SER A 18 -10.05 -24.50 -2.38
CA SER A 18 -11.46 -24.55 -1.98
C SER A 18 -11.72 -23.99 -0.58
N ARG A 19 -10.69 -23.84 0.26
CA ARG A 19 -10.82 -23.24 1.60
C ARG A 19 -11.17 -21.75 1.54
N PHE A 20 -10.90 -21.07 0.43
CA PHE A 20 -11.19 -19.65 0.23
C PHE A 20 -12.40 -19.40 -0.68
N ALA A 21 -13.16 -20.45 -1.04
CA ALA A 21 -14.30 -20.33 -1.95
C ALA A 21 -15.42 -19.43 -1.42
N GLU A 22 -15.61 -19.40 -0.10
CA GLU A 22 -16.62 -18.59 0.59
C GLU A 22 -16.15 -17.15 0.91
N GLY A 23 -14.89 -16.83 0.57
CA GLY A 23 -14.24 -15.56 0.88
C GLY A 23 -13.02 -15.73 1.78
N LEU A 24 -12.32 -14.62 2.01
CA LEU A 24 -11.11 -14.56 2.82
C LEU A 24 -10.93 -13.19 3.45
N HIS A 25 -10.30 -13.17 4.63
CA HIS A 25 -9.68 -11.96 5.17
C HIS A 25 -8.20 -11.95 4.79
N MET A 26 -7.64 -10.75 4.60
CA MET A 26 -6.23 -10.59 4.23
C MET A 26 -5.56 -9.59 5.18
N VAL A 27 -4.42 -9.98 5.74
CA VAL A 27 -3.61 -9.11 6.61
C VAL A 27 -2.23 -8.95 6.00
N GLY A 28 -1.87 -7.72 5.66
CA GLY A 28 -0.57 -7.35 5.11
C GLY A 28 0.22 -6.49 6.09
N LEU A 29 1.48 -6.86 6.34
CA LEU A 29 2.41 -6.10 7.19
C LEU A 29 3.40 -5.33 6.31
N SER A 30 3.65 -4.06 6.62
CA SER A 30 4.56 -3.19 5.85
C SER A 30 4.20 -3.22 4.35
N GLN A 31 5.15 -3.46 3.43
CA GLN A 31 4.86 -3.62 2.00
C GLN A 31 3.76 -4.65 1.69
N GLY A 32 3.54 -5.64 2.56
CA GLY A 32 2.44 -6.60 2.43
C GLY A 32 1.06 -5.93 2.42
N GLY A 33 0.91 -4.76 3.05
CA GLY A 33 -0.31 -3.95 3.02
C GLY A 33 -0.66 -3.45 1.61
N LEU A 34 0.34 -3.14 0.78
CA LEU A 34 0.14 -2.87 -0.64
C LEU A 34 -0.27 -4.13 -1.40
N PHE A 35 0.30 -5.27 -1.04
CA PHE A 35 0.11 -6.52 -1.78
C PHE A 35 -1.30 -7.08 -1.57
N VAL A 36 -1.81 -7.05 -0.34
CA VAL A 36 -3.19 -7.48 -0.05
C VAL A 36 -4.23 -6.55 -0.66
N ARG A 37 -3.96 -5.24 -0.72
CA ARG A 37 -4.83 -4.31 -1.47
C ARG A 37 -4.75 -4.56 -2.98
N GLY A 38 -3.55 -4.77 -3.52
CA GLY A 38 -3.38 -5.13 -4.93
C GLY A 38 -4.09 -6.42 -5.30
N LEU A 39 -4.08 -7.43 -4.41
CA LEU A 39 -4.89 -8.65 -4.55
C LEU A 39 -6.38 -8.33 -4.54
N ALA A 40 -6.87 -7.53 -3.57
CA ALA A 40 -8.28 -7.14 -3.50
C ALA A 40 -8.75 -6.38 -4.75
N GLN A 41 -7.90 -5.56 -5.37
CA GLN A 41 -8.23 -4.84 -6.60
C GLN A 41 -8.19 -5.71 -7.86
N ARG A 42 -7.25 -6.65 -7.95
CA ARG A 42 -6.94 -7.38 -9.20
C ARG A 42 -7.53 -8.78 -9.28
N CYS A 43 -7.77 -9.43 -8.14
CA CYS A 43 -8.32 -10.78 -8.12
C CYS A 43 -9.84 -10.75 -8.18
N PRO A 44 -10.47 -11.58 -9.05
CA PRO A 44 -11.92 -11.67 -9.17
C PRO A 44 -12.52 -12.50 -8.03
N PHE A 45 -12.26 -12.12 -6.78
CA PHE A 45 -12.88 -12.76 -5.62
C PHE A 45 -14.37 -12.44 -5.60
N LYS A 46 -15.20 -13.45 -5.32
CA LYS A 46 -16.65 -13.25 -5.18
C LYS A 46 -17.01 -12.51 -3.90
N ARG A 47 -16.22 -12.72 -2.85
CA ARG A 47 -16.38 -12.10 -1.54
C ARG A 47 -15.00 -11.83 -0.95
N VAL A 48 -14.79 -10.63 -0.44
CA VAL A 48 -13.57 -10.26 0.27
C VAL A 48 -13.98 -9.75 1.64
N GLY A 49 -13.48 -10.40 2.69
CA GLY A 49 -13.69 -9.96 4.06
C GLY A 49 -12.88 -8.69 4.35
N ALA A 50 -12.34 -8.60 5.55
CA ALA A 50 -11.45 -7.51 5.92
C ALA A 50 -10.11 -7.58 5.18
N VAL A 51 -9.70 -6.44 4.64
CA VAL A 51 -8.35 -6.19 4.12
C VAL A 51 -7.64 -5.26 5.09
N VAL A 52 -6.69 -5.81 5.84
CA VAL A 52 -5.96 -5.10 6.89
C VAL A 52 -4.55 -4.81 6.42
N SER A 53 -4.18 -3.54 6.39
CA SER A 53 -2.83 -3.05 6.09
C SER A 53 -2.21 -2.46 7.35
N ILE A 54 -1.24 -3.17 7.93
CA ILE A 54 -0.53 -2.71 9.13
C ILE A 54 0.80 -2.08 8.73
N GLY A 55 0.89 -0.75 8.80
CA GLY A 55 2.09 -0.02 8.40
C GLY A 55 2.37 -0.06 6.88
N GLY A 56 1.38 -0.34 6.04
CA GLY A 56 1.59 -0.45 4.60
C GLY A 56 1.61 0.89 3.87
N PRO A 57 2.63 1.21 3.04
CA PRO A 57 2.79 2.52 2.41
C PRO A 57 1.84 2.69 1.20
N GLN A 58 0.57 3.02 1.43
CA GLN A 58 -0.48 3.03 0.41
C GLN A 58 -0.26 4.02 -0.75
N LYS A 59 0.44 5.13 -0.49
CA LYS A 59 0.92 6.08 -1.52
C LYS A 59 2.40 5.94 -1.81
N GLY A 60 3.02 4.81 -1.46
CA GLY A 60 4.43 4.56 -1.68
C GLY A 60 5.34 5.23 -0.66
N ILE A 61 6.63 5.31 -0.98
CA ILE A 61 7.63 5.96 -0.14
C ILE A 61 8.47 6.95 -0.95
N TYR A 62 8.90 8.01 -0.28
CA TYR A 62 9.87 8.98 -0.74
C TYR A 62 10.83 9.35 0.39
N GLY A 63 11.61 8.37 0.80
CA GLY A 63 12.56 8.52 1.89
C GLY A 63 13.17 7.19 2.28
N PHE A 64 14.30 7.26 2.95
CA PHE A 64 14.97 6.10 3.50
C PHE A 64 14.90 6.16 5.02
N PRO A 65 14.72 5.01 5.69
CA PRO A 65 14.85 4.95 7.13
C PRO A 65 16.21 5.50 7.57
N ARG A 66 16.33 5.84 8.87
CA ARG A 66 17.65 5.84 9.51
C ARG A 66 18.31 4.52 9.16
N CYS A 67 19.36 4.56 8.35
CA CYS A 67 19.99 3.37 7.81
C CYS A 67 21.20 3.01 8.66
N PRO A 68 21.05 2.19 9.72
CA PRO A 68 22.21 1.55 10.31
C PRO A 68 22.82 0.65 9.22
N GLU A 69 24.12 0.81 8.97
CA GLU A 69 24.84 0.26 7.82
C GLU A 69 24.87 -1.30 7.73
N GLN A 70 24.12 -2.01 8.59
CA GLN A 70 24.36 -3.42 8.90
C GLN A 70 23.27 -4.41 8.44
N SER A 71 22.13 -3.97 7.88
CA SER A 71 20.96 -4.85 7.69
C SER A 71 20.43 -5.02 6.25
N VAL A 72 21.14 -4.57 5.21
CA VAL A 72 20.73 -4.78 3.80
C VAL A 72 21.91 -5.34 2.97
N PRO A 73 21.69 -6.24 1.99
CA PRO A 73 22.76 -6.86 1.20
C PRO A 73 23.60 -5.87 0.35
N PHE A 74 23.08 -4.65 0.18
CA PHE A 74 23.75 -3.51 -0.43
C PHE A 74 23.74 -2.36 0.57
N SER A 75 24.74 -1.47 0.55
CA SER A 75 24.74 -0.31 1.43
C SER A 75 23.45 0.51 1.21
N CYS A 76 22.82 0.98 2.28
CA CYS A 76 21.62 1.82 2.14
C CYS A 76 21.88 3.08 1.30
N SER A 77 23.11 3.61 1.32
CA SER A 77 23.54 4.69 0.44
C SER A 77 23.41 4.33 -1.05
N PHE A 78 23.69 3.08 -1.42
CA PHE A 78 23.53 2.58 -2.78
C PHE A 78 22.06 2.40 -3.14
N LEU A 79 21.24 1.84 -2.25
CA LEU A 79 19.79 1.77 -2.45
C LEU A 79 19.17 3.17 -2.61
N ARG A 80 19.67 4.14 -1.83
CA ARG A 80 19.29 5.55 -1.93
C ARG A 80 19.64 6.18 -3.25
N ALA A 81 20.86 5.95 -3.73
CA ALA A 81 21.25 6.40 -5.06
C ALA A 81 20.40 5.75 -6.16
N ILE A 82 20.12 4.44 -6.05
CA ILE A 82 19.27 3.74 -7.02
C ILE A 82 17.89 4.37 -7.08
N LEU A 83 17.18 4.52 -5.96
CA LEU A 83 15.80 5.00 -6.03
C LEU A 83 15.71 6.48 -6.42
N ASN A 84 16.67 7.31 -5.98
CA ASN A 84 16.65 8.74 -6.33
C ASN A 84 16.96 9.00 -7.80
N TYR A 85 17.87 8.25 -8.41
CA TYR A 85 18.34 8.56 -9.77
C TYR A 85 17.74 7.65 -10.83
N ILE A 86 17.53 6.37 -10.52
CA ILE A 86 17.19 5.33 -11.52
C ILE A 86 16.07 4.38 -11.10
N ALA A 87 15.24 4.74 -10.09
CA ALA A 87 14.08 3.92 -9.68
C ALA A 87 13.22 3.50 -10.88
N TYR A 88 13.00 4.44 -11.80
CA TYR A 88 12.07 4.31 -12.92
C TYR A 88 12.68 3.68 -14.18
N ALA A 89 13.92 3.18 -14.12
CA ALA A 89 14.51 2.42 -15.22
C ALA A 89 13.90 1.00 -15.26
N ASP A 90 13.59 0.49 -16.46
CA ASP A 90 12.89 -0.81 -16.63
C ASP A 90 13.62 -1.99 -15.96
N ASN A 91 14.95 -1.99 -16.01
CA ASN A 91 15.78 -3.01 -15.36
C ASN A 91 15.72 -2.94 -13.82
N VAL A 92 15.46 -1.76 -13.25
CA VAL A 92 15.30 -1.55 -11.81
C VAL A 92 13.88 -1.92 -11.39
N GLN A 93 12.86 -1.42 -12.10
CA GLN A 93 11.46 -1.78 -11.86
C GLN A 93 11.24 -3.30 -11.94
N SER A 94 11.86 -4.02 -12.87
CA SER A 94 11.72 -5.48 -12.99
C SER A 94 12.40 -6.31 -11.88
N ARG A 95 13.34 -5.74 -11.12
CA ARG A 95 14.19 -6.52 -10.20
C ARG A 95 14.04 -6.10 -8.75
N LEU A 96 13.75 -4.83 -8.49
CA LEU A 96 13.71 -4.25 -7.16
C LEU A 96 12.28 -3.94 -6.74
N VAL A 97 11.80 -4.65 -5.73
CA VAL A 97 10.42 -4.52 -5.20
C VAL A 97 10.17 -3.09 -4.69
N GLN A 98 11.14 -2.51 -3.98
CA GLN A 98 11.05 -1.15 -3.43
C GLN A 98 10.88 -0.09 -4.52
N ALA A 99 11.49 -0.27 -5.69
CA ALA A 99 11.36 0.68 -6.78
C ALA A 99 9.94 0.74 -7.34
N GLN A 100 9.19 -0.36 -7.28
CA GLN A 100 7.83 -0.45 -7.81
C GLN A 100 6.80 0.31 -6.96
N TYR A 101 7.16 0.75 -5.76
CA TYR A 101 6.38 1.67 -4.94
C TYR A 101 7.18 2.88 -4.44
N TRP A 102 8.29 3.18 -5.11
CA TRP A 102 8.93 4.49 -5.00
C TRP A 102 8.04 5.53 -5.69
N HIS A 103 7.77 6.63 -4.98
CA HIS A 103 6.90 7.68 -5.46
C HIS A 103 7.62 9.01 -5.26
N ASP A 104 8.13 9.58 -6.35
CA ASP A 104 8.93 10.81 -6.32
C ASP A 104 8.01 12.02 -6.56
N PRO A 105 7.67 12.80 -5.52
CA PRO A 105 6.76 13.93 -5.65
C PRO A 105 7.39 15.07 -6.47
N THR A 106 8.71 15.07 -6.68
CA THR A 106 9.41 16.07 -7.50
C THR A 106 9.46 15.70 -8.99
N ARG A 107 9.08 14.46 -9.33
CA ARG A 107 9.07 13.90 -10.68
C ARG A 107 7.78 13.12 -10.93
N GLU A 108 6.66 13.73 -10.58
CA GLU A 108 5.34 13.10 -10.54
C GLU A 108 4.95 12.47 -11.88
N GLU A 109 5.13 13.16 -13.00
CA GLU A 109 4.80 12.62 -14.33
C GLU A 109 5.64 11.38 -14.69
N LEU A 110 6.92 11.37 -14.29
CA LEU A 110 7.77 10.19 -14.50
C LEU A 110 7.31 9.01 -13.63
N TYR A 111 6.95 9.28 -12.36
CA TYR A 111 6.37 8.29 -11.47
C TYR A 111 5.11 7.66 -12.08
N LYS A 112 4.15 8.48 -12.50
CA LYS A 112 2.90 8.03 -13.12
C LYS A 112 3.17 7.19 -14.38
N GLU A 113 4.14 7.59 -15.19
CA GLU A 113 4.46 6.92 -16.45
C GLU A 113 5.21 5.59 -16.25
N LYS A 114 6.15 5.52 -15.30
CA LYS A 114 7.15 4.45 -15.22
C LYS A 114 7.04 3.54 -13.99
N SER A 115 6.25 3.88 -12.97
CA SER A 115 5.99 2.94 -11.88
C SER A 115 5.20 1.74 -12.42
N TRP A 116 5.71 0.53 -12.20
CA TRP A 116 5.07 -0.68 -12.74
C TRP A 116 3.92 -1.20 -11.87
N PHE A 117 3.81 -0.72 -10.63
CA PHE A 117 2.86 -1.26 -9.67
C PHE A 117 2.05 -0.17 -8.98
N LEU A 118 2.71 0.74 -8.26
CA LEU A 118 2.01 1.69 -7.40
C LEU A 118 1.12 2.66 -8.21
N SER A 119 1.63 3.19 -9.32
CA SER A 119 0.82 4.10 -10.16
C SER A 119 -0.39 3.41 -10.78
N ASP A 120 -0.27 2.12 -11.13
CA ASP A 120 -1.38 1.31 -11.64
C ASP A 120 -2.45 1.08 -10.57
N ILE A 121 -2.08 0.53 -9.40
CA ILE A 121 -3.08 0.25 -8.36
C ILE A 121 -3.65 1.51 -7.71
N ASN A 122 -3.04 2.68 -7.92
CA ASN A 122 -3.55 3.97 -7.46
C ASN A 122 -4.27 4.77 -8.56
N GLN A 123 -4.51 4.18 -9.73
CA GLN A 123 -5.28 4.77 -10.83
C GLN A 123 -4.67 6.08 -11.38
N GLU A 124 -3.35 6.25 -11.26
CA GLU A 124 -2.68 7.54 -11.50
C GLU A 124 -2.53 7.88 -12.99
N LYS A 125 -2.59 6.86 -13.87
CA LYS A 125 -2.44 7.01 -15.32
C LYS A 125 -3.69 6.59 -16.08
N ILE A 126 -4.19 5.38 -15.80
CA ILE A 126 -5.37 4.80 -16.44
C ILE A 126 -6.31 4.38 -15.32
N VAL A 127 -7.55 4.89 -15.37
CA VAL A 127 -8.59 4.51 -14.41
C VAL A 127 -9.16 3.15 -14.80
N ASN A 128 -8.83 2.12 -14.01
CA ASN A 128 -9.39 0.78 -14.19
C ASN A 128 -10.65 0.62 -13.32
N LYS A 129 -11.84 0.60 -13.94
CA LYS A 129 -13.11 0.48 -13.21
C LYS A 129 -13.21 -0.78 -12.36
N THR A 130 -12.65 -1.89 -12.83
CA THR A 130 -12.66 -3.17 -12.11
C THR A 130 -11.90 -3.10 -10.79
N TYR A 131 -10.85 -2.26 -10.69
CA TYR A 131 -10.13 -2.10 -9.41
C TYR A 131 -11.01 -1.47 -8.34
N ARG A 132 -11.80 -0.46 -8.72
CA ARG A 132 -12.78 0.15 -7.83
C ARG A 132 -13.87 -0.86 -7.48
N GLU A 133 -14.48 -1.49 -8.48
CA GLU A 133 -15.58 -2.44 -8.28
C GLU A 133 -15.17 -3.57 -7.33
N ASN A 134 -13.97 -4.13 -7.49
CA ASN A 134 -13.47 -5.18 -6.62
C ASN A 134 -13.11 -4.67 -5.22
N LEU A 135 -12.49 -3.50 -5.09
CA LEU A 135 -12.14 -2.95 -3.78
C LEU A 135 -13.39 -2.57 -2.98
N GLU A 136 -14.48 -2.16 -3.64
CA GLU A 136 -15.77 -1.89 -2.99
C GLU A 136 -16.45 -3.16 -2.44
N LEU A 137 -16.02 -4.37 -2.83
CA LEU A 137 -16.52 -5.64 -2.28
C LEU A 137 -15.97 -5.97 -0.89
N VAL A 138 -14.95 -5.24 -0.40
CA VAL A 138 -14.37 -5.53 0.92
C VAL A 138 -15.37 -5.23 2.03
N ASP A 139 -15.48 -6.15 2.99
CA ASP A 139 -16.28 -5.93 4.20
C ASP A 139 -15.70 -4.78 5.05
N ALA A 140 -14.37 -4.68 5.10
CA ALA A 140 -13.65 -3.58 5.75
C ALA A 140 -12.25 -3.37 5.14
N LEU A 141 -11.86 -2.12 4.94
CA LEU A 141 -10.48 -1.71 4.63
C LEU A 141 -9.88 -1.05 5.88
N VAL A 142 -8.95 -1.72 6.54
CA VAL A 142 -8.35 -1.25 7.80
C VAL A 142 -6.91 -0.83 7.54
N LEU A 143 -6.60 0.44 7.80
CA LEU A 143 -5.26 1.02 7.59
C LEU A 143 -4.68 1.43 8.94
N VAL A 144 -3.59 0.78 9.36
CA VAL A 144 -2.91 1.08 10.63
C VAL A 144 -1.67 1.92 10.38
N LYS A 145 -1.58 3.06 11.06
CA LYS A 145 -0.42 3.96 11.09
C LYS A 145 0.29 3.89 12.44
N PHE A 146 1.62 3.95 12.43
CA PHE A 146 2.45 4.03 13.63
C PHE A 146 2.84 5.48 13.90
N GLN A 147 2.67 5.95 15.14
CA GLN A 147 2.93 7.35 15.50
C GLN A 147 4.40 7.75 15.29
N ASN A 148 5.33 6.84 15.58
CA ASN A 148 6.76 7.07 15.51
C ASN A 148 7.40 6.27 14.35
N ASP A 149 6.66 6.05 13.27
CA ASP A 149 7.19 5.36 12.09
C ASP A 149 8.36 6.14 11.48
N THR A 150 9.52 5.50 11.39
CA THR A 150 10.72 6.03 10.73
C THR A 150 11.09 5.23 9.49
N ILE A 151 10.33 4.18 9.16
CA ILE A 151 10.56 3.30 8.02
C ILE A 151 9.73 3.74 6.81
N VAL A 152 8.43 3.99 7.03
CA VAL A 152 7.53 4.52 5.99
C VAL A 152 7.63 6.04 5.99
N VAL A 153 8.20 6.59 4.93
CA VAL A 153 8.40 8.05 4.78
C VAL A 153 7.75 8.52 3.49
N PRO A 154 6.75 9.43 3.54
CA PRO A 154 6.12 9.97 4.75
C PRO A 154 5.21 8.93 5.42
N ARG A 155 5.08 8.99 6.75
CA ARG A 155 4.25 8.03 7.51
C ARG A 155 2.78 8.11 7.11
N GLU A 156 2.34 9.29 6.68
CA GLU A 156 1.00 9.61 6.17
C GLU A 156 0.62 8.72 4.97
N SER A 157 1.61 8.17 4.25
CA SER A 157 1.41 7.16 3.21
C SER A 157 0.61 5.94 3.68
N THR A 158 0.69 5.57 4.96
CA THR A 158 -0.12 4.47 5.51
C THR A 158 -1.62 4.71 5.45
N TRP A 159 -2.05 5.97 5.47
CA TRP A 159 -3.44 6.40 5.36
C TRP A 159 -3.72 7.12 4.03
N PHE A 160 -2.99 6.77 2.96
CA PHE A 160 -3.13 7.40 1.65
C PHE A 160 -2.84 8.93 1.59
N GLY A 161 -2.26 9.51 2.64
CA GLY A 161 -1.65 10.83 2.57
C GLY A 161 -0.28 10.76 1.87
N PHE A 162 0.22 11.88 1.35
CA PHE A 162 1.57 11.91 0.77
C PHE A 162 2.11 13.34 0.67
N TYR A 163 3.31 13.50 0.14
CA TYR A 163 3.84 14.81 -0.23
C TYR A 163 3.04 15.43 -1.38
N LYS A 164 2.82 16.75 -1.31
CA LYS A 164 2.26 17.53 -2.42
C LYS A 164 3.23 17.52 -3.60
N GLU A 165 2.69 17.63 -4.80
CA GLU A 165 3.47 17.69 -6.03
C GLU A 165 4.51 18.82 -5.96
N ASN A 166 5.74 18.53 -6.38
CA ASN A 166 6.92 19.39 -6.31
C ASN A 166 7.34 19.80 -4.87
N SER A 167 6.85 19.12 -3.83
CA SER A 167 7.28 19.32 -2.44
C SER A 167 7.79 18.02 -1.82
N THR A 168 8.68 18.16 -0.84
CA THR A 168 9.22 17.04 -0.04
C THR A 168 9.00 17.26 1.46
N ASN A 169 8.24 18.31 1.81
CA ASN A 169 7.94 18.70 3.19
C ASN A 169 6.44 18.96 3.39
N ASP A 170 5.75 19.46 2.37
CA ASP A 170 4.31 19.74 2.46
C ASP A 170 3.53 18.47 2.19
N LEU A 171 2.70 18.08 3.15
CA LEU A 171 1.89 16.87 3.09
C LEU A 171 0.43 17.22 2.73
N TYR A 172 -0.26 16.25 2.14
CA TYR A 172 -1.71 16.22 2.03
C TYR A 172 -2.25 14.94 2.65
N ASP A 173 -3.46 15.01 3.19
CA ASP A 173 -4.20 13.84 3.69
C ASP A 173 -5.09 13.22 2.61
N LEU A 174 -5.57 11.99 2.84
CA LEU A 174 -6.43 11.26 1.90
C LEU A 174 -7.56 12.13 1.31
N GLN A 175 -8.28 12.88 2.14
CA GLN A 175 -9.43 13.68 1.73
C GLN A 175 -9.06 14.85 0.80
N GLU A 176 -7.81 15.30 0.83
CA GLU A 176 -7.31 16.35 -0.07
C GLU A 176 -6.93 15.79 -1.46
N SER A 177 -6.71 14.49 -1.58
CA SER A 177 -6.24 13.84 -2.80
C SER A 177 -7.33 13.77 -3.89
N LEU A 178 -6.89 13.77 -5.15
CA LEU A 178 -7.77 13.53 -6.31
C LEU A 178 -8.45 12.15 -6.24
N LEU A 179 -7.66 11.14 -5.84
CA LEU A 179 -8.09 9.75 -5.64
C LEU A 179 -9.36 9.65 -4.78
N TYR A 180 -9.44 10.42 -3.70
CA TYR A 180 -10.61 10.45 -2.81
C TYR A 180 -11.71 11.37 -3.34
N LYS A 181 -11.36 12.58 -3.80
CA LYS A 181 -12.34 13.58 -4.26
C LYS A 181 -13.19 13.07 -5.43
N GLU A 182 -12.56 12.38 -6.37
CA GLU A 182 -13.21 11.77 -7.54
C GLU A 182 -13.58 10.29 -7.33
N ASP A 183 -13.26 9.74 -6.15
CA ASP A 183 -13.59 8.37 -5.76
C ASP A 183 -13.10 7.31 -6.77
N LEU A 184 -11.87 7.48 -7.27
CA LEU A 184 -11.30 6.68 -8.36
C LEU A 184 -11.07 5.21 -7.99
N LEU A 185 -10.94 4.93 -6.68
CA LEU A 185 -10.79 3.59 -6.11
C LEU A 185 -11.99 3.15 -5.25
N GLY A 186 -13.01 3.99 -5.06
CA GLY A 186 -14.11 3.69 -4.13
C GLY A 186 -13.77 4.00 -2.65
N LEU A 187 -12.67 4.69 -2.36
CA LEU A 187 -12.26 5.01 -0.99
C LEU A 187 -13.25 5.93 -0.29
N LYS A 188 -13.86 6.88 -1.00
CA LYS A 188 -14.87 7.78 -0.43
C LYS A 188 -16.18 7.02 -0.17
N ASN A 189 -16.51 6.07 -1.03
CA ASN A 189 -17.65 5.16 -0.81
C ASN A 189 -17.43 4.26 0.43
N LEU A 190 -16.23 3.66 0.57
CA LEU A 190 -15.88 2.87 1.75
C LEU A 190 -15.91 3.71 3.03
N ASP A 191 -15.39 4.93 2.99
CA ASP A 191 -15.41 5.87 4.12
C ASP A 191 -16.84 6.25 4.53
N SER A 192 -17.66 6.73 3.58
CA SER A 192 -19.05 7.12 3.86
C SER A 192 -19.97 5.97 4.29
N SER A 193 -19.62 4.72 3.95
CA SER A 193 -20.34 3.52 4.41
C SER A 193 -19.77 2.93 5.70
N GLY A 194 -18.77 3.58 6.31
CA GLY A 194 -18.17 3.15 7.57
C GLY A 194 -17.28 1.90 7.48
N ARG A 195 -16.82 1.57 6.27
CA ARG A 195 -15.96 0.39 5.98
C ARG A 195 -14.49 0.74 5.79
N LEU A 196 -14.12 2.02 5.68
CA LEU A 196 -12.73 2.46 5.77
C LEU A 196 -12.40 2.80 7.24
N HIS A 197 -11.39 2.14 7.80
CA HIS A 197 -10.97 2.34 9.18
C HIS A 197 -9.53 2.82 9.23
N LEU A 198 -9.31 4.05 9.72
CA LEU A 198 -7.99 4.64 9.93
C LEU A 198 -7.62 4.47 11.41
N LEU A 199 -6.77 3.49 11.71
CA LEU A 199 -6.33 3.17 13.07
C LEU A 199 -4.90 3.66 13.31
N GLU A 200 -4.64 4.19 14.50
CA GLU A 200 -3.31 4.64 14.90
C GLU A 200 -2.85 3.87 16.13
N THR A 201 -1.56 3.56 16.20
CA THR A 201 -0.95 2.89 17.34
C THR A 201 0.37 3.56 17.73
N PRO A 202 0.67 3.70 19.04
CA PRO A 202 1.96 4.20 19.48
C PRO A 202 3.07 3.22 19.09
N GLY A 203 4.29 3.73 18.91
CA GLY A 203 5.47 2.91 18.61
C GLY A 203 6.05 3.14 17.23
N GLU A 204 7.15 2.46 16.99
CA GLU A 204 7.87 2.45 15.70
C GLU A 204 7.23 1.44 14.72
N HIS A 205 7.76 1.37 13.51
CA HIS A 205 7.23 0.52 12.43
C HIS A 205 7.04 -0.94 12.86
N LEU A 206 5.81 -1.44 12.76
CA LEU A 206 5.41 -2.80 13.16
C LEU A 206 5.63 -3.14 14.64
N HIS A 207 5.88 -2.15 15.49
CA HIS A 207 5.97 -2.35 16.92
C HIS A 207 4.58 -2.19 17.56
N PHE A 208 3.90 -3.30 17.82
CA PHE A 208 2.62 -3.33 18.55
C PHE A 208 2.52 -4.61 19.39
N SER A 209 1.73 -4.58 20.46
CA SER A 209 1.52 -5.74 21.32
C SER A 209 0.52 -6.72 20.70
N LEU A 210 0.60 -8.00 21.10
CA LEU A 210 -0.38 -9.00 20.70
C LEU A 210 -1.79 -8.66 21.24
N GLU A 211 -1.86 -8.08 22.43
CA GLU A 211 -3.10 -7.58 23.03
C GLU A 211 -3.74 -6.51 22.14
N TRP A 212 -2.96 -5.50 21.72
CA TRP A 212 -3.43 -4.47 20.80
C TRP A 212 -3.93 -5.08 19.49
N PHE A 213 -3.18 -6.01 18.89
CA PHE A 213 -3.59 -6.68 17.65
C PHE A 213 -4.91 -7.46 17.81
N LYS A 214 -5.06 -8.18 18.93
CA LYS A 214 -6.27 -8.94 19.22
C LYS A 214 -7.47 -8.01 19.38
N GLU A 215 -7.34 -6.95 20.16
CA GLU A 215 -8.41 -6.01 20.50
C GLU A 215 -8.83 -5.13 19.32
N ASN A 216 -7.87 -4.67 18.53
CA ASN A 216 -8.11 -3.67 17.48
C ASN A 216 -8.24 -4.27 16.09
N ILE A 217 -7.70 -5.47 15.84
CA ILE A 217 -7.73 -6.11 14.52
C ILE A 217 -8.56 -7.38 14.51
N VAL A 218 -8.21 -8.36 15.35
CA VAL A 218 -8.84 -9.70 15.30
C VAL A 218 -10.30 -9.66 15.72
N ILE A 219 -10.58 -9.11 16.90
CA ILE A 219 -11.93 -9.10 17.47
C ILE A 219 -12.91 -8.29 16.61
N PRO A 220 -12.55 -7.11 16.05
CA PRO A 220 -13.49 -6.30 15.28
C PRO A 220 -13.65 -6.74 13.82
N PHE A 221 -12.60 -7.29 13.18
CA PHE A 221 -12.57 -7.42 11.70
C PHE A 221 -12.32 -8.83 11.16
N LEU A 222 -11.82 -9.77 11.98
CA LEU A 222 -11.37 -11.10 11.52
C LEU A 222 -12.17 -12.25 12.14
N LYS A 223 -13.42 -12.00 12.53
CA LYS A 223 -14.33 -13.03 13.06
C LYS A 223 -15.23 -13.60 11.98
#